data_AF-A0AAD0L2G8-F1
#
_entry.id   AF-A0AAD0L2G8-F1
#
_cell.length_a   1.000
_cell.length_b   1.000
_cell.length_c   1.000
_cell.angle_alpha   90.00
_cell.angle_beta   90.00
_cell.angle_gamma   90.00
#
_symmetry.space_group_name_H-M   'P 1'
#
loop_
_entity.id
_entity.type
_entity.pdbx_description
1 polymer ?
#
loop_
_entity_poly.entity_id
_entity_poly.type
_entity_poly.pdbx_seq_one_letter_code
_entity_poly.pdbx_strand_id
1 'polypeptide(L)'
;MLEKFRLLKTKKVIAILNGDEVLGKIEDKQELGTYVIELRLPYLSGRNICDVATKFGKYIDYDGRSRWEYMYELIEHGIRFKNIATIVAYFFSETNFIEYGKEYSKLNNRERTEYYNIVINEAILKINKLLSFSGEELVLGENIAYIKSVGNEVDLSMDSIDEMGQNYIT
;
A
#
# COMPACT_ATOMS: atom_id res chain seq x y z
N MET A 1 13.13 -13.68 0.92
CA MET A 1 11.72 -13.29 0.77
C MET A 1 11.55 -11.77 0.84
N LEU A 2 11.98 -11.11 1.92
CA LEU A 2 11.83 -9.66 2.10
C LEU A 2 12.60 -8.78 1.09
N GLU A 3 13.77 -9.24 0.61
CA GLU A 3 14.55 -8.51 -0.40
C GLU A 3 13.80 -8.28 -1.73
N LYS A 4 12.83 -9.16 -2.06
CA LYS A 4 12.01 -9.01 -3.27
C LYS A 4 11.16 -7.73 -3.26
N PHE A 5 10.84 -7.19 -2.07
CA PHE A 5 10.14 -5.90 -1.96
C PHE A 5 10.93 -4.71 -2.51
N ARG A 6 12.25 -4.84 -2.74
CA ARG A 6 13.03 -3.81 -3.44
C ARG A 6 12.50 -3.53 -4.85
N LEU A 7 11.80 -4.48 -5.47
CA LEU A 7 11.12 -4.28 -6.76
C LEU A 7 10.07 -3.16 -6.73
N LEU A 8 9.50 -2.87 -5.55
CA LEU A 8 8.51 -1.80 -5.39
C LEU A 8 9.12 -0.38 -5.38
N LYS A 9 10.45 -0.25 -5.33
CA LYS A 9 11.13 1.05 -5.20
C LYS A 9 11.24 1.85 -6.50
N THR A 10 10.69 1.33 -7.60
CA THR A 10 10.66 2.08 -8.86
C THR A 10 9.75 3.31 -8.72
N LYS A 11 10.08 4.41 -9.40
CA LYS A 11 9.26 5.64 -9.34
C LYS A 11 7.80 5.39 -9.73
N LYS A 12 7.55 4.52 -10.72
CA LYS A 12 6.19 4.19 -11.18
C LYS A 12 5.38 3.42 -10.14
N VAL A 13 5.98 2.44 -9.46
CA VAL A 13 5.29 1.70 -8.40
C VAL A 13 5.06 2.61 -7.18
N ILE A 14 6.06 3.40 -6.80
CA ILE A 14 5.90 4.37 -5.69
C ILE A 14 4.81 5.40 -5.98
N ALA A 15 4.67 5.88 -7.23
CA ALA A 15 3.59 6.79 -7.62
C ALA A 15 2.20 6.17 -7.44
N ILE A 16 2.07 4.85 -7.62
CA ILE A 16 0.83 4.14 -7.29
C ILE A 16 0.65 4.08 -5.77
N LEU A 17 1.66 3.59 -5.04
CA LEU A 17 1.59 3.35 -3.59
C LEU A 17 1.32 4.63 -2.77
N ASN A 18 1.79 5.80 -3.22
CA ASN A 18 1.57 7.07 -2.54
C ASN A 18 0.35 7.85 -3.05
N GLY A 19 -0.48 7.24 -3.91
CA GLY A 19 -1.71 7.82 -4.44
C GLY A 19 -1.53 8.95 -5.47
N ASP A 20 -0.31 9.13 -6.01
CA ASP A 20 -0.06 10.12 -7.07
C ASP A 20 -0.66 9.71 -8.42
N GLU A 21 -0.56 8.41 -8.73
CA GLU A 21 -1.00 7.84 -10.00
C GLU A 21 -2.52 7.64 -10.04
N VAL A 22 -3.15 8.11 -11.12
CA VAL A 22 -4.54 7.77 -11.45
C VAL A 22 -4.58 6.36 -12.02
N LEU A 23 -5.41 5.50 -11.43
CA LEU A 23 -5.59 4.10 -11.81
C LEU A 23 -6.68 3.95 -12.86
N GLY A 24 -7.72 4.78 -12.75
CA GLY A 24 -8.87 4.77 -13.64
C GLY A 24 -9.81 5.93 -13.30
N LYS A 25 -10.94 5.99 -13.98
CA LYS A 25 -11.95 7.03 -13.79
C LYS A 25 -13.34 6.41 -13.83
N ILE A 26 -14.21 6.81 -12.91
CA ILE A 26 -15.64 6.50 -12.93
C ILE A 26 -16.36 7.79 -13.31
N GLU A 27 -17.17 7.73 -14.36
CA GLU A 27 -18.06 8.81 -14.75
C GLU A 27 -19.42 8.61 -14.08
N ASP A 28 -19.84 9.57 -13.28
CA ASP A 28 -21.19 9.66 -12.73
C ASP A 28 -21.96 10.75 -13.47
N LYS A 29 -22.91 10.34 -14.30
CA LYS A 29 -23.72 11.24 -15.11
C LYS A 29 -24.93 11.70 -14.30
N GLN A 30 -24.94 12.98 -13.94
CA GLN A 30 -26.04 13.62 -13.22
C GLN A 30 -26.73 14.65 -14.12
N GLU A 31 -27.94 15.09 -13.73
CA GLU A 31 -28.72 16.09 -14.48
C GLU A 31 -27.95 17.42 -14.69
N LEU A 32 -27.10 17.80 -13.74
CA LEU A 32 -26.30 19.04 -13.75
C LEU A 32 -24.92 18.88 -14.44
N GLY A 33 -24.57 17.68 -14.91
CA GLY A 33 -23.28 17.42 -15.57
C GLY A 33 -22.71 16.04 -15.28
N THR A 34 -21.53 15.73 -15.85
CA THR A 34 -20.80 14.50 -15.55
C THR A 34 -19.74 14.77 -14.49
N TYR A 35 -19.86 14.11 -13.35
CA TYR A 35 -18.84 14.10 -12.31
C TYR A 35 -17.85 12.96 -12.57
N VAL A 36 -16.55 13.24 -12.47
CA VAL A 36 -15.50 12.25 -12.72
C VAL A 36 -14.78 11.94 -11.42
N ILE A 37 -14.91 10.71 -10.95
CA ILE A 37 -14.20 10.20 -9.79
C ILE A 37 -12.93 9.52 -10.27
N GLU A 38 -11.77 10.04 -9.87
CA GLU A 38 -10.50 9.38 -10.13
C GLU A 38 -10.24 8.27 -9.12
N LEU A 39 -9.94 7.09 -9.63
CA LEU A 39 -9.56 5.93 -8.84
C LEU A 39 -8.07 6.04 -8.53
N ARG A 40 -7.71 6.09 -7.25
CA ARG A 40 -6.32 6.15 -6.78
C ARG A 40 -6.25 5.61 -5.35
N LEU A 41 -5.09 5.08 -4.96
CA LEU A 41 -4.81 4.87 -3.54
C LEU A 41 -4.85 6.23 -2.81
N PRO A 42 -5.04 6.24 -1.48
CA PRO A 42 -5.03 7.48 -0.70
C PRO A 42 -3.79 8.32 -0.99
N TYR A 43 -4.01 9.61 -1.29
CA TYR A 43 -2.92 10.51 -1.61
C TYR A 43 -2.13 10.82 -0.33
N LEU A 44 -0.91 10.32 -0.24
CA LEU A 44 -0.03 10.55 0.90
C LEU A 44 0.90 11.73 0.58
N SER A 45 0.73 12.84 1.31
CA SER A 45 1.70 13.94 1.27
C SER A 45 3.04 13.51 1.90
N GLY A 46 4.11 14.29 1.71
CA GLY A 46 5.40 13.99 2.36
C GLY A 46 5.28 13.87 3.88
N ARG A 47 4.46 14.72 4.51
CA ARG A 47 4.13 14.63 5.94
C ARG A 47 3.38 13.34 6.27
N ASN A 48 2.37 12.96 5.49
CA ASN A 48 1.64 11.72 5.74
C ASN A 48 2.54 10.49 5.62
N ILE A 49 3.52 10.47 4.71
CA ILE A 49 4.48 9.37 4.63
C ILE A 49 5.37 9.33 5.88
N CYS A 50 5.75 10.48 6.45
CA CYS A 50 6.47 10.54 7.73
C CYS A 50 5.60 10.03 8.89
N ASP A 51 4.31 10.36 8.91
CA ASP A 51 3.35 9.85 9.90
C ASP A 51 3.24 8.32 9.81
N VAL A 52 3.11 7.78 8.58
CA VAL A 52 3.09 6.33 8.34
C VAL A 52 4.40 5.70 8.79
N ALA A 53 5.56 6.28 8.45
CA ALA A 53 6.84 5.79 8.91
C ALA A 53 6.91 5.70 10.44
N THR A 54 6.36 6.71 11.13
CA THR A 54 6.31 6.75 12.60
C THR A 54 5.45 5.62 13.17
N LYS A 55 4.29 5.32 12.55
CA LYS A 55 3.45 4.17 12.92
C LYS A 55 4.19 2.83 12.83
N PHE A 56 5.16 2.74 11.93
CA PHE A 56 5.99 1.54 11.71
C PHE A 56 7.37 1.59 12.37
N GLY A 57 7.55 2.48 13.37
CA GLY A 57 8.75 2.50 14.21
C GLY A 57 9.90 3.33 13.65
N LYS A 58 9.66 4.17 12.65
CA LYS A 58 10.67 5.09 12.10
C LYS A 58 10.22 6.54 12.18
N TYR A 59 10.91 7.30 13.01
CA TYR A 59 10.83 8.75 12.96
C TYR A 59 11.54 9.30 11.71
N ILE A 60 10.86 10.14 10.94
CA ILE A 60 11.40 10.86 9.78
C ILE A 60 10.98 12.33 9.91
N ASP A 61 11.96 13.24 9.92
CA ASP A 61 11.68 14.66 9.86
C ASP A 61 11.19 15.06 8.47
N TYR A 62 10.12 15.87 8.42
CA TYR A 62 9.68 16.50 7.19
C TYR A 62 10.58 17.70 6.85
N ASP A 63 11.53 17.49 5.96
CA ASP A 63 12.49 18.46 5.43
C ASP A 63 12.15 18.99 4.02
N GLY A 64 11.01 18.60 3.45
CA GLY A 64 10.53 19.10 2.16
C GLY A 64 11.08 18.35 0.93
N ARG A 65 11.81 17.25 1.10
CA ARG A 65 12.24 16.40 -0.03
C ARG A 65 11.05 15.73 -0.73
N SER A 66 11.31 15.06 -1.85
CA SER A 66 10.24 14.48 -2.66
C SER A 66 9.53 13.34 -1.92
N ARG A 67 8.23 13.14 -2.21
CA ARG A 67 7.46 11.98 -1.72
C ARG A 67 8.12 10.65 -2.09
N TRP A 68 8.80 10.60 -3.23
CA TRP A 68 9.54 9.42 -3.65
C TRP A 68 10.69 9.09 -2.70
N GLU A 69 11.45 10.08 -2.25
CA GLU A 69 12.54 9.87 -1.28
C GLU A 69 12.00 9.38 0.07
N TYR A 70 10.91 9.97 0.57
CA TYR A 70 10.26 9.48 1.79
C TYR A 70 9.79 8.03 1.67
N MET A 71 9.11 7.67 0.56
CA MET A 71 8.65 6.30 0.31
C MET A 71 9.83 5.32 0.16
N TYR A 72 10.89 5.73 -0.52
CA TYR A 72 12.09 4.92 -0.69
C TYR A 72 12.73 4.60 0.66
N GLU A 73 12.84 5.60 1.54
CA GLU A 73 13.40 5.40 2.88
C GLU A 73 12.50 4.55 3.78
N LEU A 74 11.18 4.72 3.69
CA LEU A 74 10.21 3.88 4.41
C LEU A 74 10.31 2.42 3.96
N ILE A 75 10.42 2.16 2.65
CA ILE A 75 10.60 0.80 2.13
C ILE A 75 11.93 0.20 2.62
N GLU A 76 13.03 0.97 2.59
CA GLU A 76 14.33 0.50 3.08
C GLU A 76 14.32 0.18 4.57
N HIS A 77 13.68 1.03 5.36
CA HIS A 77 13.46 0.74 6.78
C HIS A 77 12.67 -0.54 6.94
N GLY A 78 11.58 -0.68 6.18
CA GLY A 78 10.72 -1.84 6.27
C GLY A 78 11.45 -3.17 6.03
N ILE A 79 12.32 -3.18 5.02
CA ILE A 79 13.13 -4.35 4.67
C ILE A 79 14.14 -4.63 5.77
N ARG A 80 14.84 -3.59 6.25
CA ARG A 80 15.88 -3.71 7.29
C ARG A 80 15.33 -4.25 8.60
N PHE A 81 14.14 -3.80 9.02
CA PHE A 81 13.51 -4.14 10.29
C PHE A 81 12.42 -5.21 10.16
N LYS A 82 12.36 -5.89 9.01
CA LYS A 82 11.47 -7.04 8.75
C LYS A 82 9.96 -6.76 8.89
N ASN A 83 9.52 -5.53 8.67
CA ASN A 83 8.10 -5.15 8.68
C ASN A 83 7.61 -4.58 7.33
N ILE A 84 8.38 -4.72 6.24
CA ILE A 84 7.96 -4.24 4.91
C ILE A 84 6.64 -4.86 4.43
N ALA A 85 6.39 -6.12 4.75
CA ALA A 85 5.18 -6.81 4.32
C ALA A 85 3.91 -6.18 4.92
N THR A 86 3.97 -5.75 6.18
CA THR A 86 2.85 -5.05 6.85
C THR A 86 2.76 -3.59 6.44
N ILE A 87 3.89 -2.90 6.22
CA ILE A 87 3.92 -1.54 5.66
C ILE A 87 3.23 -1.51 4.29
N VAL A 88 3.59 -2.45 3.40
CA VAL A 88 3.00 -2.51 2.06
C VAL A 88 1.50 -2.83 2.17
N ALA A 89 1.10 -3.81 2.98
CA ALA A 89 -0.32 -4.12 3.19
C ALA A 89 -1.10 -2.90 3.71
N TYR A 90 -0.52 -2.09 4.59
CA TYR A 90 -1.16 -0.91 5.13
C TYR A 90 -1.52 0.12 4.05
N PHE A 91 -0.70 0.32 3.01
CA PHE A 91 -1.06 1.22 1.91
C PHE A 91 -2.37 0.82 1.22
N PHE A 92 -2.70 -0.47 1.24
CA PHE A 92 -3.93 -1.05 0.69
C PHE A 92 -5.04 -1.22 1.73
N SER A 93 -4.79 -0.96 3.02
CA SER A 93 -5.77 -1.19 4.09
C SER A 93 -6.89 -0.15 4.10
N GLU A 94 -8.09 -0.55 4.54
CA GLU A 94 -9.18 0.41 4.78
C GLU A 94 -8.78 1.51 5.78
N THR A 95 -7.93 1.21 6.76
CA THR A 95 -7.40 2.22 7.71
C THR A 95 -6.72 3.38 6.97
N ASN A 96 -5.86 3.09 5.99
CA ASN A 96 -5.20 4.11 5.18
C ASN A 96 -6.21 4.94 4.35
N PHE A 97 -7.29 4.32 3.88
CA PHE A 97 -8.38 5.01 3.17
C PHE A 97 -9.21 5.90 4.09
N ILE A 98 -9.51 5.45 5.30
CA ILE A 98 -10.24 6.24 6.30
C ILE A 98 -9.42 7.46 6.72
N GLU A 99 -8.12 7.28 6.95
CA GLU A 99 -7.24 8.35 7.45
C GLU A 99 -6.86 9.38 6.37
N TYR A 100 -6.60 8.94 5.14
CA TYR A 100 -6.02 9.81 4.10
C TYR A 100 -6.84 9.88 2.79
N GLY A 101 -7.89 9.06 2.65
CA GLY A 101 -8.73 9.00 1.46
C GLY A 101 -9.80 10.10 1.44
N LYS A 102 -9.48 11.26 0.87
CA LYS A 102 -10.41 12.39 0.79
C LYS A 102 -11.74 12.04 0.12
N GLU A 103 -11.71 11.39 -1.04
CA GLU A 103 -12.95 10.99 -1.73
C GLU A 103 -13.66 9.86 -0.97
N TYR A 104 -12.90 8.89 -0.45
CA TYR A 104 -13.42 7.78 0.35
C TYR A 104 -14.23 8.25 1.57
N SER A 105 -13.77 9.30 2.26
CA SER A 105 -14.44 9.86 3.45
C SER A 105 -15.82 10.47 3.17
N LYS A 106 -16.12 10.83 1.92
CA LYS A 106 -17.40 11.45 1.50
C LYS A 106 -18.46 10.41 1.13
N LEU A 107 -18.06 9.17 0.90
CA LEU A 107 -18.92 8.10 0.42
C LEU A 107 -19.72 7.47 1.57
N ASN A 108 -20.91 6.94 1.26
CA ASN A 108 -21.63 6.06 2.19
C ASN A 108 -21.00 4.66 2.24
N ASN A 109 -21.45 3.80 3.17
CA ASN A 109 -20.81 2.49 3.40
C ASN A 109 -20.80 1.60 2.15
N ARG A 110 -21.89 1.55 1.37
CA ARG A 110 -21.95 0.74 0.15
C ARG A 110 -20.97 1.24 -0.90
N GLU A 111 -20.97 2.55 -1.13
CA GLU A 111 -20.05 3.21 -2.07
C GLU A 111 -18.58 3.06 -1.65
N ARG A 112 -18.29 3.10 -0.35
CA ARG A 112 -16.94 2.85 0.18
C ARG A 112 -16.46 1.45 -0.15
N THR A 113 -17.29 0.42 0.09
CA THR A 113 -16.95 -0.96 -0.23
C THR A 113 -16.68 -1.13 -1.73
N GLU A 114 -17.55 -0.57 -2.59
CA GLU A 114 -17.39 -0.62 -4.04
C GLU A 114 -16.12 0.11 -4.50
N TYR A 115 -15.91 1.35 -4.04
CA TYR A 115 -14.74 2.17 -4.38
C TYR A 115 -13.44 1.49 -3.94
N TYR A 116 -13.38 1.01 -2.69
CA TYR A 116 -12.21 0.32 -2.14
C TYR A 116 -11.86 -0.89 -3.00
N ASN A 117 -12.81 -1.79 -3.23
CA ASN A 117 -12.56 -3.01 -4.01
C ASN A 117 -12.05 -2.69 -5.42
N ILE A 118 -12.62 -1.70 -6.10
CA ILE A 118 -12.18 -1.29 -7.44
C ILE A 118 -10.74 -0.72 -7.37
N VAL A 119 -10.46 0.21 -6.45
CA VAL A 119 -9.14 0.84 -6.35
C VAL A 119 -8.06 -0.19 -6.02
N ILE A 120 -8.31 -1.10 -5.08
CA ILE A 120 -7.34 -2.14 -4.71
C ILE A 120 -7.05 -3.05 -5.90
N ASN A 121 -8.08 -3.52 -6.60
CA ASN A 121 -7.91 -4.39 -7.78
C ASN A 121 -7.10 -3.69 -8.88
N GLU A 122 -7.43 -2.43 -9.21
CA GLU A 122 -6.72 -1.67 -10.23
C GLU A 122 -5.27 -1.36 -9.83
N ALA A 123 -5.03 -1.04 -8.55
CA ALA A 123 -3.68 -0.78 -8.05
C ALA A 123 -2.79 -2.03 -8.14
N ILE A 124 -3.29 -3.18 -7.69
CA ILE A 124 -2.55 -4.46 -7.74
C ILE A 124 -2.31 -4.88 -9.19
N LEU A 125 -3.33 -4.80 -10.06
CA LEU A 125 -3.19 -5.11 -11.48
C LEU A 125 -2.12 -4.24 -12.15
N LYS A 126 -2.12 -2.93 -11.89
CA LYS A 126 -1.15 -2.00 -12.46
C LYS A 126 0.26 -2.21 -11.92
N ILE A 127 0.40 -2.47 -10.61
CA ILE A 127 1.70 -2.83 -10.01
C ILE A 127 2.21 -4.15 -10.59
N ASN A 128 1.39 -5.19 -10.68
CA ASN A 128 1.82 -6.49 -11.20
C ASN A 128 2.18 -6.44 -12.69
N LYS A 129 1.50 -5.61 -13.48
CA LYS A 129 1.93 -5.31 -14.84
C LYS A 129 3.33 -4.68 -14.88
N LEU A 130 3.63 -3.76 -13.95
CA LEU A 130 4.97 -3.18 -13.82
C LEU A 130 6.00 -4.19 -13.32
N LEU A 131 5.62 -5.19 -12.52
CA LEU A 131 6.53 -6.23 -12.01
C LEU A 131 6.77 -7.38 -12.99
N SER A 132 5.93 -7.53 -14.02
CA SER A 132 5.95 -8.65 -14.98
C SER A 132 7.33 -8.96 -15.59
N PHE A 133 8.20 -7.96 -15.79
CA PHE A 133 9.56 -8.16 -16.32
C PHE A 133 10.46 -8.99 -15.39
N SER A 134 10.14 -9.06 -14.10
CA SER A 134 10.90 -9.79 -13.09
C SER A 134 10.37 -11.21 -12.84
N GLY A 135 9.23 -11.58 -13.43
CA GLY A 135 8.56 -12.85 -13.15
C GLY A 135 7.93 -12.92 -11.74
N GLU A 136 7.78 -11.76 -11.07
CA GLU A 136 7.24 -11.64 -9.73
C GLU A 136 5.93 -10.86 -9.73
N GLU A 137 5.11 -11.06 -8.69
CA GLU A 137 3.86 -10.37 -8.45
C GLU A 137 3.68 -9.99 -6.97
N LEU A 138 3.01 -8.87 -6.75
CA LEU A 138 2.50 -8.44 -5.46
C LEU A 138 1.15 -9.11 -5.20
N VAL A 139 1.03 -9.74 -4.03
CA VAL A 139 -0.21 -10.35 -3.52
C VAL A 139 -0.53 -9.78 -2.16
N LEU A 140 -1.81 -9.52 -1.89
CA LEU A 140 -2.31 -9.09 -0.59
C LEU A 140 -2.94 -10.27 0.15
N GLY A 141 -2.55 -10.44 1.42
CA GLY A 141 -3.33 -11.16 2.42
C GLY A 141 -4.11 -10.18 3.31
N GLU A 142 -4.67 -10.66 4.42
CA GLU A 142 -5.54 -9.85 5.30
C GLU A 142 -4.85 -8.61 5.88
N ASN A 143 -3.60 -8.75 6.37
CA ASN A 143 -2.82 -7.64 6.94
C ASN A 143 -1.33 -7.69 6.55
N ILE A 144 -1.02 -8.47 5.51
CA ILE A 144 0.36 -8.74 5.09
C ILE A 144 0.40 -8.84 3.57
N ALA A 145 1.45 -8.30 2.97
CA ALA A 145 1.71 -8.38 1.54
C ALA A 145 2.83 -9.38 1.25
N TYR A 146 2.88 -9.90 0.04
CA TYR A 146 3.90 -10.83 -0.44
C TYR A 146 4.39 -10.41 -1.82
N ILE A 147 5.69 -10.62 -2.08
CA ILE A 147 6.23 -10.66 -3.44
C ILE A 147 6.62 -12.11 -3.72
N LYS A 148 5.97 -12.72 -4.70
CA LYS A 148 6.18 -14.11 -5.08
C LYS A 148 6.37 -14.24 -6.59
N SER A 149 6.99 -15.34 -7.00
CA SER A 149 7.13 -15.65 -8.43
C SER A 149 5.77 -16.06 -8.98
N VAL A 150 5.45 -15.62 -10.20
CA VAL A 150 4.17 -15.92 -10.86
C VAL A 150 4.00 -17.44 -10.98
N GLY A 151 2.80 -17.94 -10.66
CA GLY A 151 2.46 -19.36 -10.76
C GLY A 151 2.85 -20.21 -9.54
N ASN A 152 3.52 -19.64 -8.54
CA ASN A 152 3.70 -20.31 -7.25
C ASN A 152 2.51 -20.00 -6.32
N GLU A 153 1.95 -21.02 -5.68
CA GLU A 153 0.98 -20.82 -4.60
C GLU A 153 1.64 -20.12 -3.41
N VAL A 154 0.91 -19.20 -2.77
CA VAL A 154 1.36 -18.65 -1.48
C VAL A 154 1.01 -19.71 -0.46
N ASP A 155 2.03 -20.31 0.15
CA ASP A 155 1.80 -21.05 1.38
C ASP A 155 1.48 -20.03 2.49
N LEU A 156 0.19 -19.79 2.70
CA LEU A 156 -0.33 -18.87 3.74
C LEU A 156 -0.12 -19.43 5.16
N SER A 157 0.54 -20.59 5.30
CA SER A 157 0.89 -21.18 6.60
C SER A 157 2.12 -20.55 7.26
N MET A 158 2.64 -19.44 6.73
CA MET A 158 3.87 -18.85 7.26
C MET A 158 3.64 -18.18 8.62
N ASP A 159 3.92 -19.01 9.63
CA ASP A 159 4.27 -18.74 11.02
C ASP A 159 3.24 -17.89 11.78
N SER A 160 2.31 -18.60 12.44
CA SER A 160 1.91 -18.23 13.79
C SER A 160 3.16 -17.71 14.51
N ILE A 161 3.14 -16.42 14.82
CA ILE A 161 4.12 -15.72 15.64
C ILE A 161 4.61 -16.71 16.70
N ASP A 162 5.87 -17.12 16.57
CA ASP A 162 6.50 -18.00 17.54
C ASP A 162 6.38 -17.27 18.89
N GLU A 163 5.50 -17.79 19.75
CA GLU A 163 5.44 -17.51 21.17
C GLU A 163 6.79 -17.90 21.78
N MET A 164 7.80 -17.03 21.66
CA MET A 164 9.05 -17.17 22.39
C MET A 164 9.41 -15.85 23.05
N GLY A 165 8.75 -15.68 24.20
CA GLY A 165 9.05 -14.67 25.21
C GLY A 165 8.27 -14.84 26.52
N GLN A 166 7.45 -15.88 26.68
CA GLN A 166 7.03 -16.38 27.99
C GLN A 166 8.05 -17.44 28.42
N ASN A 167 9.12 -17.02 29.09
CA ASN A 167 9.88 -17.88 29.99
C ASN A 167 10.39 -17.05 31.18
N TYR A 168 9.64 -17.18 32.28
CA TYR A 168 10.07 -17.29 33.68
C TYR A 168 11.08 -16.27 34.27
N ILE A 169 10.55 -15.44 35.18
CA ILE A 169 11.03 -15.14 36.55
C ILE A 169 12.56 -15.22 36.80
N THR A 170 13.15 -14.10 37.26
CA THR A 170 13.84 -14.00 38.56
C THR A 170 13.65 -12.60 39.12
#